data_AF-C1BG57-F1
#
_entry.id   AF-C1BG57-F1
#
_cell.length_a   1.000
_cell.length_b   1.000
_cell.length_c   1.000
_cell.angle_alpha   90.00
_cell.angle_beta   90.00
_cell.angle_gamma   90.00
#
_symmetry.space_group_name_H-M   'P 1'
#
loop_
_entity.id
_entity.type
_entity.pdbx_description
1 polymer ?
#
loop_
_entity_poly.entity_id
_entity_poly.type
_entity_poly.pdbx_seq_one_letter_code
_entity_poly.pdbx_strand_id
1 'polypeptide(L)' 'MWYEILPGLGVMTVCLILPGVFTAQIHKLTNGGKEKRIARVPYQWYLMERDRRVLGVDLYYKSKGLENIH' A
#
# COMPACT_ATOMS: atom_id res chain seq x y z
N MET A 1 -39.92 -4.83 -16.13
CA MET A 1 -38.90 -5.27 -17.13
C MET A 1 -37.68 -5.78 -16.37
N TRP A 2 -37.01 -6.85 -16.78
CA TRP A 2 -35.95 -7.49 -15.97
C TRP A 2 -34.74 -6.57 -15.64
N TYR A 3 -34.54 -5.50 -16.41
CA TYR A 3 -33.48 -4.51 -16.24
C TYR A 3 -33.60 -3.64 -14.99
N GLU A 4 -34.75 -3.64 -14.29
CA GLU A 4 -34.98 -2.82 -13.10
C GLU A 4 -34.06 -3.18 -11.92
N ILE A 5 -33.39 -4.35 -11.95
CA ILE A 5 -32.37 -4.74 -10.96
C ILE A 5 -31.00 -4.09 -11.20
N LEU A 6 -30.72 -3.65 -12.43
CA LEU A 6 -29.40 -3.12 -12.82
C LEU A 6 -28.99 -1.88 -12.03
N PRO A 7 -29.87 -0.91 -11.72
CA PRO A 7 -29.51 0.23 -10.87
C PRO A 7 -29.08 -0.19 -9.47
N GLY A 8 -29.81 -1.14 -8.84
CA GLY A 8 -29.46 -1.66 -7.51
C GLY A 8 -28.12 -2.40 -7.51
N LEU A 9 -27.89 -3.24 -8.52
CA LEU A 9 -26.62 -3.93 -8.72
C LEU A 9 -25.47 -2.94 -8.97
N GLY A 10 -25.71 -1.88 -9.74
CA GLY A 10 -24.72 -0.83 -10.03
C GLY A 10 -24.27 -0.11 -8.75
N VAL A 11 -25.22 0.32 -7.92
CA VAL A 11 -24.91 0.97 -6.63
C VAL A 11 -24.12 0.03 -5.72
N MET A 12 -24.57 -1.22 -5.56
CA MET A 12 -23.86 -2.22 -4.76
C MET A 12 -22.43 -2.45 -5.26
N THR A 13 -22.24 -2.57 -6.56
CA THR A 13 -20.93 -2.78 -7.18
C THR A 13 -19.98 -1.61 -6.89
N VAL A 14 -20.45 -0.37 -7.06
CA VAL A 14 -19.65 0.83 -6.77
C VAL A 14 -19.26 0.87 -5.28
N CYS A 15 -20.21 0.63 -4.37
CA CYS A 15 -19.95 0.61 -2.93
C CYS A 15 -18.92 -0.46 -2.53
N LEU A 16 -18.87 -1.60 -3.23
CA LEU A 16 -17.88 -2.66 -2.97
C LEU A 16 -16.50 -2.38 -3.57
N ILE A 17 -16.43 -1.69 -4.71
CA ILE A 17 -15.16 -1.35 -5.37
C ILE A 17 -14.44 -0.21 -4.63
N LEU A 18 -15.18 0.79 -4.15
CA LEU A 18 -14.62 2.00 -3.55
C LEU A 18 -13.60 1.74 -2.43
N PRO A 19 -13.86 0.89 -1.43
CA PRO A 19 -12.89 0.59 -0.38
C PRO A 19 -11.55 0.05 -0.90
N GLY A 20 -11.59 -0.82 -1.92
CA GLY A 20 -10.37 -1.37 -2.53
C GLY A 20 -9.55 -0.30 -3.26
N VAL A 21 -10.22 0.56 -4.01
CA VAL A 21 -9.56 1.68 -4.70
C VAL A 21 -8.97 2.67 -3.70
N PHE A 22 -9.73 3.05 -2.67
CA PHE A 22 -9.25 3.98 -1.64
C PHE A 22 -8.05 3.42 -0.89
N THR A 23 -8.10 2.16 -0.45
CA THR A 23 -6.97 1.53 0.28
C THR A 23 -5.70 1.45 -0.58
N ALA A 24 -5.81 1.13 -1.87
CA ALA A 24 -4.67 1.12 -2.79
C ALA A 24 -4.04 2.51 -2.93
N GLN A 25 -4.84 3.56 -3.05
CA GLN A 25 -4.34 4.94 -3.13
C GLN A 25 -3.72 5.41 -1.82
N ILE A 26 -4.35 5.11 -0.68
CA ILE A 26 -3.82 5.43 0.66
C ILE A 26 -2.49 4.72 0.91
N HIS A 27 -2.36 3.45 0.53
CA HIS A 27 -1.11 2.71 0.64
C HIS A 27 0.01 3.37 -0.17
N LYS A 28 -0.27 3.80 -1.40
CA LYS A 28 0.72 4.53 -2.21
C LYS A 28 1.09 5.87 -1.59
N LEU A 29 0.12 6.63 -1.10
CA LEU A 29 0.35 7.93 -0.48
C LEU A 29 1.25 7.84 0.76
N THR A 30 0.96 6.89 1.65
CA THR A 30 1.66 6.72 2.93
C THR A 30 3.05 6.07 2.80
N ASN A 31 3.34 5.38 1.69
CA ASN A 31 4.58 4.63 1.49
C ASN A 31 5.48 5.20 0.37
N GLY A 32 5.38 6.51 0.11
CA GLY A 32 6.25 7.19 -0.85
C GLY A 32 6.03 6.76 -2.31
N GLY A 33 4.77 6.54 -2.69
CA GLY A 33 4.34 6.12 -4.03
C GLY A 33 4.45 4.62 -4.30
N LYS A 34 4.86 3.82 -3.32
CA LYS A 34 5.07 2.37 -3.43
C LYS A 34 3.94 1.61 -2.72
N GLU A 35 3.88 0.31 -2.99
CA GLU A 35 3.01 -0.59 -2.23
C GLU A 35 3.46 -0.69 -0.77
N LYS A 36 2.50 -0.87 0.14
CA LYS A 36 2.78 -1.09 1.56
C LYS A 36 3.55 -2.39 1.76
N ARG A 37 4.66 -2.35 2.49
CA ARG A 37 5.43 -3.56 2.81
C ARG A 37 4.64 -4.47 3.76
N ILE A 38 4.51 -5.74 3.40
CA ILE A 38 3.82 -6.75 4.20
C ILE A 38 4.87 -7.66 4.84
N ALA A 39 4.96 -7.67 6.16
CA ALA A 39 5.83 -8.56 6.92
C ALA A 39 5.02 -9.74 7.47
N ARG A 40 4.94 -10.82 6.70
CA ARG A 40 4.26 -12.08 7.11
C ARG A 40 5.17 -12.97 7.94
N VAL A 41 6.49 -12.85 7.76
CA VAL A 41 7.50 -13.64 8.48
C VAL A 41 8.47 -12.75 9.23
N PRO A 42 9.07 -13.21 10.34
CA PRO A 42 9.99 -12.41 11.16
C PRO A 42 11.17 -11.81 10.38
N TYR A 43 11.67 -12.56 9.39
CA TYR A 43 12.76 -12.08 8.52
C TYR A 43 12.37 -10.82 7.72
N GLN A 44 11.13 -10.74 7.23
CA GLN A 44 10.64 -9.57 6.50
C GLN A 44 10.53 -8.34 7.43
N TRP A 45 10.13 -8.55 8.68
CA TRP A 45 10.10 -7.50 9.69
C TRP A 45 11.50 -7.01 10.03
N TYR A 46 12.44 -7.94 10.23
CA TYR A 46 13.84 -7.61 10.49
C TYR A 46 14.45 -6.76 9.35
N LEU A 47 14.17 -7.10 8.09
CA LEU A 47 14.64 -6.31 6.95
C LEU A 47 13.97 -4.92 6.88
N MET A 48 12.67 -4.82 7.17
CA MET A 48 11.97 -3.54 7.20
C MET A 48 12.54 -2.60 8.27
N GLU A 49 12.85 -3.16 9.44
CA GLU A 49 13.44 -2.46 10.57
C GLU A 49 14.91 -2.07 10.29
N ARG A 50 15.67 -2.93 9.58
CA ARG A 50 17.00 -2.58 9.04
C ARG A 50 16.90 -1.34 8.16
N ASP A 51 15.97 -1.33 7.21
CA ASP A 51 15.82 -0.21 6.28
C ASP A 51 15.48 1.09 7.02
N ARG A 52 14.56 1.03 7.99
CA ARG A 52 14.24 2.16 8.90
C ARG A 52 15.48 2.73 9.58
N ARG A 53 16.40 1.88 10.06
CA ARG A 53 17.64 2.29 10.74
C ARG A 53 18.69 2.86 9.79
N VAL A 54 18.92 2.22 8.65
CA VAL A 54 19.94 2.64 7.66
C VAL A 54 19.63 4.03 7.09
N LEU A 55 18.35 4.40 7.02
CA LEU A 55 17.91 5.66 6.43
C LEU A 55 18.18 6.89 7.30
N GLY A 56 18.22 6.74 8.63
CA GLY A 56 18.36 7.86 9.57
C GLY A 56 17.14 8.79 9.68
N VAL A 57 16.05 8.54 8.95
CA VAL A 57 14.83 9.39 8.94
C VAL A 57 13.58 8.66 9.47
N ASP A 58 13.73 7.53 10.17
CA ASP A 58 12.62 6.75 10.76
C ASP A 58 11.46 6.39 9.78
N LEU A 59 11.75 6.34 8.48
CA LEU A 59 10.77 6.06 7.42
C LEU A 59 11.24 4.88 6.59
N TYR A 60 10.68 3.70 6.81
CA TYR A 60 11.13 2.45 6.18
C TYR A 60 10.95 2.37 4.65
N TYR A 61 10.06 3.17 4.06
CA TYR A 61 9.75 3.10 2.62
C TYR A 61 10.71 3.89 1.74
N LYS A 62 11.48 4.82 2.33
CA LYS A 62 12.51 5.57 1.61
C LYS A 62 13.68 4.62 1.34
N SER A 63 14.18 4.57 0.11
CA SER A 63 15.26 3.65 -0.26
C SER A 63 16.59 4.40 -0.36
N LYS A 64 17.67 3.77 0.09
CA LYS A 64 19.06 4.17 -0.22
C LYS A 64 19.62 3.17 -1.22
N GLY A 65 20.12 3.67 -2.33
CA GLY A 65 20.84 2.87 -3.32
C GLY A 65 22.35 2.93 -3.10
N LEU A 66 23.08 2.75 -4.20
CA LEU A 66 24.55 2.78 -4.22
C LEU A 66 25.13 4.16 -3.90
N GLU A 67 24.34 5.22 -3.98
CA GLU A 67 24.74 6.59 -3.64
C GLU A 67 25.12 6.77 -2.16
N ASN A 68 24.81 5.80 -1.32
CA ASN A 68 25.11 5.83 0.11
C ASN A 68 26.41 5.08 0.48
N ILE A 69 27.16 4.59 -0.50
CA ILE A 69 28.40 3.82 -0.32
C ILE A 69 29.55 4.63 -0.92
N HIS A 70 30.63 4.80 -0.15
CA HIS A 70 31.87 5.49 -0.55
C HIS A 70 33.03 4.50 -0.55
#